data_AF-A0A4R1BER4-F1
#
_entry.id   AF-A0A4R1BER4-F1
#
_cell.length_a   1.000
_cell.length_b   1.000
_cell.length_c   1.000
_cell.angle_alpha   90.00
_cell.angle_beta   90.00
_cell.angle_gamma   90.00
#
_symmetry.space_group_name_H-M   'P 1'
#
loop_
_entity.id
_entity.type
_entity.pdbx_description
1 polymer ?
#
loop_
_entity_poly.entity_id
_entity_poly.type
_entity_poly.pdbx_seq_one_letter_code
_entity_poly.pdbx_strand_id
1 'polypeptide(L)'
;MFDGFDGWRENVERLSEVSGTDVVGYGSFIRAIEERRAFFKEMGAVATDHSALTPHAERLSPAEAEAIFARALRGEASEDDAGRFTAHMLVEMARMSAEDGLVMQLHAGSFRNHNETIFSRFGTDMGTDIPVATEWTRNLRSLLNAYGADPSFRLILFTLDESTYSRELAPLAGHYPALLLGAPWWFFDSPLGMRRYLDAVVETAGIYNLAGFNDDTRAFASIPARHDVWRRVSCDWLAGMVVRGVIDEEDAPEMARELAYGLAKRAYGLDGDA
;
A
#
# COMPACT_ATOMS: atom_id res chain seq x y z
N MET A 1 -6.98 7.76 -6.10
CA MET A 1 -7.89 6.69 -6.55
C MET A 1 -9.30 7.26 -6.62
N PHE A 2 -10.17 6.68 -7.43
CA PHE A 2 -11.44 7.22 -7.91
C PHE A 2 -12.48 7.48 -6.81
N ASP A 3 -12.55 8.71 -6.30
CA ASP A 3 -13.73 9.25 -5.62
C ASP A 3 -14.63 9.88 -6.70
N GLY A 4 -15.37 9.05 -7.45
CA GLY A 4 -16.23 9.49 -8.55
C GLY A 4 -15.47 9.82 -9.85
N PHE A 5 -16.18 9.84 -10.97
CA PHE A 5 -15.62 10.15 -12.30
C PHE A 5 -15.32 11.65 -12.50
N ASP A 6 -15.56 12.48 -11.49
CA ASP A 6 -15.31 13.91 -11.54
C ASP A 6 -13.81 14.16 -11.74
N GLY A 7 -13.45 14.81 -12.84
CA GLY A 7 -12.06 15.08 -13.20
C GLY A 7 -11.35 13.92 -13.91
N TRP A 8 -11.99 12.78 -14.20
CA TRP A 8 -11.30 11.63 -14.83
C TRP A 8 -10.74 11.99 -16.20
N ARG A 9 -11.55 12.61 -17.06
CA ARG A 9 -11.13 13.03 -18.40
C ARG A 9 -9.98 14.01 -18.32
N GLU A 10 -10.09 15.01 -17.46
CA GLU A 10 -9.06 16.03 -17.23
C GLU A 10 -7.75 15.39 -16.73
N ASN A 11 -7.84 14.37 -15.87
CA ASN A 11 -6.68 13.61 -15.42
C ASN A 11 -6.03 12.79 -16.55
N VAL A 12 -6.84 12.20 -17.45
CA VAL A 12 -6.32 11.48 -18.63
C VAL A 12 -5.66 12.46 -19.60
N GLU A 13 -6.25 13.62 -19.85
CA GLU A 13 -5.66 14.68 -20.69
C GLU A 13 -4.32 15.16 -20.11
N ARG A 14 -4.27 15.41 -18.80
CA ARG A 14 -3.01 15.77 -18.13
C ARG A 14 -1.98 14.65 -18.19
N LEU A 15 -2.39 13.38 -18.05
CA LEU A 15 -1.49 12.23 -18.22
C LEU A 15 -0.91 12.20 -19.63
N SER A 16 -1.72 12.46 -20.66
CA SER A 16 -1.24 12.58 -22.03
C SER A 16 -0.19 13.68 -22.19
N GLU A 17 -0.45 14.86 -21.65
CA GLU A 17 0.48 15.99 -21.71
C GLU A 17 1.84 15.66 -21.06
N VAL A 18 1.82 15.10 -19.85
CA VAL A 18 3.06 14.85 -19.09
C VAL A 18 3.81 13.61 -19.55
N SER A 19 3.14 12.66 -20.20
CA SER A 19 3.78 11.44 -20.75
C SER A 19 4.22 11.57 -22.20
N GLY A 20 3.74 12.59 -22.91
CA GLY A 20 3.91 12.70 -24.37
C GLY A 20 3.21 11.59 -25.15
N THR A 21 2.35 10.78 -24.50
CA THR A 21 1.58 9.71 -25.15
C THR A 21 0.14 10.17 -25.37
N ASP A 22 -0.36 10.03 -26.61
CA ASP A 22 -1.76 10.32 -26.92
C ASP A 22 -2.69 9.22 -26.34
N VAL A 23 -3.38 9.54 -25.24
CA VAL A 23 -4.19 8.59 -24.46
C VAL A 23 -5.63 8.62 -24.95
N VAL A 24 -5.87 7.90 -26.05
CA VAL A 24 -7.20 7.73 -26.65
C VAL A 24 -7.93 6.43 -26.27
N GLY A 25 -7.29 5.54 -25.51
CA GLY A 25 -7.85 4.24 -25.14
C GLY A 25 -7.04 3.54 -24.05
N TYR A 26 -7.49 2.35 -23.62
CA TYR A 26 -6.86 1.63 -22.52
C TYR A 26 -5.40 1.26 -22.84
N GLY A 27 -5.13 0.83 -24.08
CA GLY A 27 -3.77 0.47 -24.49
C GLY A 27 -2.78 1.63 -24.43
N SER A 28 -3.16 2.84 -24.85
CA SER A 28 -2.29 4.02 -24.72
C SER A 28 -2.22 4.55 -23.30
N PHE A 29 -3.28 4.38 -22.50
CA PHE A 29 -3.28 4.71 -21.08
C PHE A 29 -2.24 3.89 -20.30
N ILE A 30 -2.19 2.57 -20.53
CA ILE A 30 -1.17 1.70 -19.92
C ILE A 30 0.25 2.12 -20.31
N ARG A 31 0.51 2.39 -21.60
CA ARG A 31 1.82 2.88 -22.04
C ARG A 31 2.21 4.21 -21.41
N ALA A 32 1.27 5.13 -21.27
CA ALA A 32 1.50 6.41 -20.61
C ALA A 32 1.89 6.22 -19.13
N ILE A 33 1.22 5.30 -18.42
CA ILE A 33 1.59 4.94 -17.04
C ILE A 33 3.00 4.35 -16.98
N GLU A 34 3.33 3.41 -17.87
CA GLU A 34 4.66 2.77 -17.92
C GLU A 34 5.76 3.81 -18.17
N GLU A 35 5.54 4.75 -19.08
CA GLU A 35 6.46 5.87 -19.31
C GLU A 35 6.60 6.74 -18.05
N ARG A 36 5.50 7.13 -17.40
CA ARG A 36 5.59 7.91 -16.16
C ARG A 36 6.33 7.16 -15.07
N ARG A 37 6.10 5.87 -14.89
CA ARG A 37 6.85 5.04 -13.93
C ARG A 37 8.34 5.06 -14.21
N ALA A 38 8.74 4.92 -15.47
CA ALA A 38 10.15 5.03 -15.86
C ALA A 38 10.74 6.40 -15.49
N PHE A 39 10.03 7.49 -15.80
CA PHE A 39 10.43 8.84 -15.39
C PHE A 39 10.56 8.99 -13.86
N PHE A 40 9.60 8.47 -13.08
CA PHE A 40 9.66 8.53 -11.62
C PHE A 40 10.89 7.78 -11.07
N LYS A 41 11.26 6.65 -11.68
CA LYS A 41 12.50 5.93 -11.33
C LYS A 41 13.74 6.76 -11.62
N GLU A 42 13.80 7.44 -12.76
CA GLU A 42 14.91 8.36 -13.08
C GLU A 42 15.04 9.50 -12.04
N MET A 43 13.94 9.89 -11.42
CA MET A 43 13.90 10.86 -10.31
C MET A 43 14.19 10.25 -8.94
N GLY A 44 14.51 8.96 -8.85
CA GLY A 44 14.88 8.26 -7.62
C GLY A 44 13.72 7.58 -6.88
N ALA A 45 12.54 7.46 -7.51
CA ALA A 45 11.45 6.68 -6.92
C ALA A 45 11.81 5.19 -6.86
N VAL A 46 11.53 4.56 -5.71
CA VAL A 46 11.75 3.12 -5.48
C VAL A 46 10.45 2.36 -5.17
N ALA A 47 9.32 3.09 -5.04
CA ALA A 47 8.03 2.51 -4.71
C ALA A 47 6.88 3.25 -5.38
N THR A 48 5.75 2.55 -5.51
CA THR A 48 4.43 3.12 -5.83
C THR A 48 3.51 2.99 -4.63
N ASP A 49 2.47 3.83 -4.61
CA ASP A 49 1.43 3.77 -3.59
C ASP A 49 0.04 3.75 -4.23
N HIS A 50 -0.80 2.85 -3.72
CA HIS A 50 -2.16 2.62 -4.19
C HIS A 50 -3.11 2.63 -3.00
N SER A 51 -3.99 3.64 -2.94
CA SER A 51 -5.03 3.70 -1.91
C SER A 51 -6.39 3.31 -2.45
N ALA A 52 -6.96 2.19 -1.99
CA ALA A 52 -8.26 1.68 -2.42
C ALA A 52 -9.27 1.56 -1.28
N LEU A 53 -10.57 1.66 -1.59
CA LEU A 53 -11.60 1.33 -0.61
C LEU A 53 -11.52 -0.16 -0.23
N THR A 54 -11.36 -1.04 -1.23
CA THR A 54 -11.19 -2.48 -1.04
C THR A 54 -9.93 -2.97 -1.76
N PRO A 55 -9.25 -4.02 -1.27
CA PRO A 55 -8.08 -4.58 -1.93
C PRO A 55 -8.46 -5.60 -3.03
N HIS A 56 -9.71 -5.58 -3.53
CA HIS A 56 -10.17 -6.49 -4.58
C HIS A 56 -9.29 -6.34 -5.81
N ALA A 57 -8.68 -7.44 -6.24
CA ALA A 57 -7.84 -7.50 -7.42
C ALA A 57 -8.38 -8.57 -8.38
N GLU A 58 -8.58 -8.18 -9.63
CA GLU A 58 -9.18 -9.02 -10.67
C GLU A 58 -8.57 -8.63 -12.01
N ARG A 59 -8.19 -9.61 -12.83
CA ARG A 59 -7.72 -9.34 -14.19
C ARG A 59 -8.90 -9.32 -15.15
N LEU A 60 -9.12 -8.18 -15.80
CA LEU A 60 -10.03 -8.04 -16.94
C LEU A 60 -9.36 -8.48 -18.23
N SER A 61 -10.15 -8.93 -19.20
CA SER A 61 -9.67 -9.06 -20.57
C SER A 61 -9.36 -7.70 -21.18
N PRO A 62 -8.45 -7.60 -22.18
CA PRO A 62 -8.18 -6.33 -22.86
C PRO A 62 -9.43 -5.66 -23.44
N ALA A 63 -10.39 -6.46 -23.93
CA ALA A 63 -11.64 -5.94 -24.48
C ALA A 63 -12.57 -5.35 -23.40
N GLU A 64 -12.65 -5.98 -22.21
CA GLU A 64 -13.42 -5.45 -21.09
C GLU A 64 -12.81 -4.16 -20.55
N ALA A 65 -11.48 -4.14 -20.35
CA ALA A 65 -10.77 -2.96 -19.87
C ALA A 65 -10.92 -1.79 -20.85
N GLU A 66 -10.79 -2.03 -22.16
CA GLU A 66 -11.03 -1.01 -23.20
C GLU A 66 -12.48 -0.50 -23.17
N ALA A 67 -13.46 -1.40 -23.03
CA ALA A 67 -14.86 -1.00 -23.00
C ALA A 67 -15.20 -0.14 -21.77
N ILE A 68 -14.67 -0.48 -20.58
CA ILE A 68 -14.83 0.32 -19.36
C ILE A 68 -14.15 1.67 -19.52
N PHE A 69 -12.89 1.68 -20.00
CA PHE A 69 -12.13 2.92 -20.18
C PHE A 69 -12.84 3.88 -21.15
N ALA A 70 -13.36 3.36 -22.27
CA ALA A 70 -14.11 4.16 -23.24
C ALA A 70 -15.40 4.75 -22.64
N ARG A 71 -16.13 4.00 -21.80
CA ARG A 71 -17.28 4.55 -21.06
C ARG A 71 -16.86 5.64 -20.09
N ALA A 72 -15.77 5.42 -19.35
CA ALA A 72 -15.25 6.38 -18.38
C ALA A 72 -14.85 7.71 -19.05
N LEU A 73 -14.21 7.67 -20.22
CA LEU A 73 -13.92 8.88 -20.99
C LEU A 73 -15.20 9.65 -21.35
N ARG A 74 -16.28 8.96 -21.71
CA ARG A 74 -17.57 9.61 -22.03
C ARG A 74 -18.38 10.06 -20.80
N GLY A 75 -17.90 9.80 -19.58
CA GLY A 75 -18.67 10.05 -18.36
C GLY A 75 -19.85 9.10 -18.19
N GLU A 76 -19.80 7.91 -18.81
CA GLU A 76 -20.88 6.92 -18.84
C GLU A 76 -20.55 5.66 -18.01
N ALA A 77 -19.43 5.66 -17.29
CA ALA A 77 -19.03 4.51 -16.49
C ALA A 77 -19.83 4.43 -15.18
N SER A 78 -20.16 3.21 -14.78
CA SER A 78 -20.88 2.92 -13.54
C SER A 78 -19.94 2.76 -12.33
N GLU A 79 -20.50 2.66 -11.12
CA GLU A 79 -19.73 2.30 -9.93
C GLU A 79 -19.08 0.90 -10.06
N ASP A 80 -19.78 -0.06 -10.69
CA ASP A 80 -19.23 -1.38 -10.99
C ASP A 80 -18.03 -1.27 -11.95
N ASP A 81 -18.14 -0.43 -12.98
CA ASP A 81 -17.03 -0.16 -13.90
C ASP A 81 -15.81 0.42 -13.15
N ALA A 82 -16.02 1.38 -12.26
CA ALA A 82 -14.94 1.97 -11.44
C ALA A 82 -14.29 0.92 -10.54
N GLY A 83 -15.09 0.08 -9.87
CA GLY A 83 -14.62 -0.99 -9.00
C GLY A 83 -13.80 -2.03 -9.76
N ARG A 84 -14.33 -2.56 -10.87
CA ARG A 84 -13.66 -3.56 -11.70
C ARG A 84 -12.39 -3.02 -12.37
N PHE A 85 -12.42 -1.79 -12.86
CA PHE A 85 -11.24 -1.17 -13.46
C PHE A 85 -10.17 -0.89 -12.40
N THR A 86 -10.54 -0.45 -11.20
CA THR A 86 -9.61 -0.29 -10.08
C THR A 86 -8.95 -1.63 -9.71
N ALA A 87 -9.75 -2.70 -9.60
CA ALA A 87 -9.25 -4.05 -9.32
C ALA A 87 -8.27 -4.55 -10.39
N HIS A 88 -8.57 -4.25 -11.66
CA HIS A 88 -7.69 -4.53 -12.79
C HIS A 88 -6.39 -3.74 -12.77
N MET A 89 -6.48 -2.45 -12.45
CA MET A 89 -5.29 -1.61 -12.34
C MET A 89 -4.36 -2.04 -11.21
N LEU A 90 -4.87 -2.62 -10.10
CA LEU A 90 -4.00 -3.22 -9.08
C LEU A 90 -3.18 -4.38 -9.65
N VAL A 91 -3.77 -5.22 -10.51
CA VAL A 91 -3.06 -6.32 -11.18
C VAL A 91 -2.05 -5.79 -12.20
N GLU A 92 -2.39 -4.75 -12.97
CA GLU A 92 -1.44 -4.12 -13.90
C GLU A 92 -0.29 -3.41 -13.19
N MET A 93 -0.54 -2.77 -12.04
CA MET A 93 0.53 -2.16 -11.24
C MET A 93 1.45 -3.21 -10.63
N ALA A 94 0.92 -4.38 -10.23
CA ALA A 94 1.73 -5.50 -9.80
C ALA A 94 2.60 -6.05 -10.94
N ARG A 95 2.03 -6.19 -12.16
CA ARG A 95 2.80 -6.56 -13.37
C ARG A 95 3.96 -5.61 -13.61
N MET A 96 3.67 -4.31 -13.68
CA MET A 96 4.69 -3.29 -13.95
C MET A 96 5.75 -3.29 -12.85
N SER A 97 5.37 -3.49 -11.59
CA SER A 97 6.28 -3.55 -10.44
C SER A 97 7.20 -4.78 -10.49
N ALA A 98 6.70 -5.92 -10.96
CA ALA A 98 7.53 -7.11 -11.21
C ALA A 98 8.53 -6.90 -12.35
N GLU A 99 8.15 -6.10 -13.36
CA GLU A 99 9.00 -5.79 -14.53
C GLU A 99 10.05 -4.69 -14.24
N ASP A 100 9.66 -3.64 -13.50
CA ASP A 100 10.48 -2.46 -13.26
C ASP A 100 11.13 -2.43 -11.87
N GLY A 101 10.76 -3.32 -10.96
CA GLY A 101 11.32 -3.44 -9.62
C GLY A 101 10.88 -2.35 -8.62
N LEU A 102 9.90 -1.51 -8.94
CA LEU A 102 9.30 -0.61 -7.96
C LEU A 102 8.51 -1.42 -6.92
N VAL A 103 8.69 -1.10 -5.65
CA VAL A 103 7.91 -1.73 -4.57
C VAL A 103 6.47 -1.23 -4.60
N MET A 104 5.49 -2.13 -4.65
CA MET A 104 4.09 -1.78 -4.65
C MET A 104 3.56 -1.67 -3.20
N GLN A 105 3.02 -0.53 -2.81
CA GLN A 105 2.30 -0.37 -1.54
C GLN A 105 0.79 -0.36 -1.79
N LEU A 106 0.04 -1.04 -0.93
CA LEU A 106 -1.43 -1.06 -0.98
C LEU A 106 -2.03 -0.66 0.38
N HIS A 107 -2.64 0.51 0.40
CA HIS A 107 -3.37 1.07 1.53
C HIS A 107 -4.89 0.89 1.32
N ALA A 108 -5.53 0.03 2.12
CA ALA A 108 -6.95 -0.26 1.94
C ALA A 108 -7.81 -0.04 3.20
N GLY A 109 -9.09 0.25 2.98
CA GLY A 109 -10.11 0.28 4.03
C GLY A 109 -10.48 1.67 4.55
N SER A 110 -10.22 2.75 3.80
CA SER A 110 -10.68 4.10 4.18
C SER A 110 -11.92 4.49 3.38
N PHE A 111 -13.05 4.69 4.07
CA PHE A 111 -14.24 5.27 3.47
C PHE A 111 -14.18 6.79 3.62
N ARG A 112 -13.79 7.43 2.51
CA ARG A 112 -13.42 8.85 2.48
C ARG A 112 -14.63 9.76 2.44
N ASN A 113 -14.44 11.00 2.89
CA ASN A 113 -15.43 12.07 2.78
C ASN A 113 -16.81 11.72 3.42
N HIS A 114 -16.80 10.94 4.51
CA HIS A 114 -18.00 10.43 5.18
C HIS A 114 -18.95 11.53 5.69
N ASN A 115 -18.45 12.76 5.90
CA ASN A 115 -19.27 13.91 6.26
C ASN A 115 -19.51 14.81 5.03
N GLU A 116 -20.64 14.60 4.36
CA GLU A 116 -21.04 15.35 3.16
C GLU A 116 -21.10 16.87 3.37
N THR A 117 -21.49 17.33 4.56
CA THR A 117 -21.57 18.76 4.88
C THR A 117 -20.18 19.39 4.91
N ILE A 118 -19.19 18.70 5.47
CA ILE A 118 -17.79 19.16 5.48
C ILE A 118 -17.19 19.07 4.09
N PHE A 119 -17.40 17.95 3.38
CA PHE A 119 -16.88 17.75 2.03
C PHE A 119 -17.39 18.81 1.06
N SER A 120 -18.69 19.10 1.06
CA SER A 120 -19.29 20.12 0.18
C SER A 120 -18.71 21.53 0.40
N ARG A 121 -18.22 21.81 1.62
CA ARG A 121 -17.70 23.14 1.98
C ARG A 121 -16.19 23.26 1.84
N PHE A 122 -15.44 22.19 2.13
CA PHE A 122 -14.00 22.24 2.30
C PHE A 122 -13.23 21.26 1.40
N GLY A 123 -13.90 20.30 0.75
CA GLY A 123 -13.28 19.27 -0.07
C GLY A 123 -12.71 18.11 0.75
N THR A 124 -11.72 17.42 0.18
CA THR A 124 -11.09 16.20 0.71
C THR A 124 -10.12 16.48 1.86
N ASP A 125 -9.68 15.41 2.56
CA ASP A 125 -8.64 15.45 3.60
C ASP A 125 -8.98 16.32 4.83
N MET A 126 -10.27 16.47 5.16
CA MET A 126 -10.75 17.31 6.29
C MET A 126 -11.02 16.52 7.58
N GLY A 127 -10.37 15.37 7.74
CA GLY A 127 -10.52 14.51 8.93
C GLY A 127 -11.85 13.76 9.00
N THR A 128 -12.47 13.51 7.85
CA THR A 128 -13.79 12.87 7.71
C THR A 128 -13.73 11.50 7.05
N ASP A 129 -12.57 10.86 7.11
CA ASP A 129 -12.30 9.57 6.48
C ASP A 129 -12.33 8.48 7.55
N ILE A 130 -13.20 7.49 7.39
CA ILE A 130 -13.52 6.52 8.44
C ILE A 130 -13.11 5.12 8.00
N PRO A 131 -12.37 4.36 8.83
CA PRO A 131 -12.06 2.96 8.57
C PRO A 131 -13.30 2.10 8.33
N VAL A 132 -13.20 1.16 7.39
CA VAL A 132 -14.19 0.12 7.15
C VAL A 132 -13.57 -1.27 7.20
N ALA A 133 -14.41 -2.27 7.48
CA ALA A 133 -13.98 -3.66 7.49
C ALA A 133 -13.34 -4.04 6.15
N THR A 134 -12.16 -4.67 6.22
CA THR A 134 -11.37 -5.02 5.03
C THR A 134 -11.16 -6.53 4.96
N GLU A 135 -11.20 -7.09 3.76
CA GLU A 135 -10.93 -8.51 3.50
C GLU A 135 -9.80 -8.61 2.48
N TRP A 136 -8.74 -9.33 2.82
CA TRP A 136 -7.51 -9.49 2.06
C TRP A 136 -7.42 -10.87 1.41
N THR A 137 -7.79 -11.94 2.15
CA THR A 137 -7.53 -13.32 1.73
C THR A 137 -8.18 -13.69 0.40
N ARG A 138 -9.45 -13.34 0.18
CA ARG A 138 -10.12 -13.61 -1.10
C ARG A 138 -9.83 -12.53 -2.12
N ASN A 139 -9.84 -11.28 -1.70
CA ASN A 139 -9.69 -10.13 -2.59
C ASN A 139 -8.31 -10.05 -3.28
N LEU A 140 -7.24 -10.48 -2.62
CA LEU A 140 -5.90 -10.51 -3.23
C LEU A 140 -5.58 -11.81 -3.98
N ARG A 141 -6.47 -12.81 -3.95
CA ARG A 141 -6.17 -14.15 -4.48
C ARG A 141 -5.73 -14.12 -5.94
N SER A 142 -6.35 -13.30 -6.79
CA SER A 142 -5.96 -13.22 -8.21
C SER A 142 -4.56 -12.65 -8.38
N LEU A 143 -4.24 -11.56 -7.67
CA LEU A 143 -2.94 -10.89 -7.74
C LEU A 143 -1.82 -11.79 -7.18
N LEU A 144 -2.04 -12.42 -6.02
CA LEU A 144 -1.04 -13.27 -5.37
C LEU A 144 -0.81 -14.58 -6.12
N ASN A 145 -1.80 -15.12 -6.83
CA ASN A 145 -1.56 -16.25 -7.73
C ASN A 145 -0.75 -15.86 -8.98
N ALA A 146 -0.86 -14.60 -9.43
CA ALA A 146 -0.12 -14.12 -10.60
C ALA A 146 1.33 -13.75 -10.26
N TYR A 147 1.56 -13.09 -9.11
CA TYR A 147 2.85 -12.46 -8.79
C TYR A 147 3.39 -12.81 -7.40
N GLY A 148 2.61 -13.45 -6.52
CA GLY A 148 2.98 -13.64 -5.11
C GLY A 148 4.20 -14.53 -4.88
N ALA A 149 4.56 -15.37 -5.86
CA ALA A 149 5.76 -16.21 -5.84
C ALA A 149 6.92 -15.67 -6.71
N ASP A 150 6.71 -14.53 -7.38
CA ASP A 150 7.73 -13.90 -8.22
C ASP A 150 8.76 -13.17 -7.34
N PRO A 151 10.05 -13.56 -7.37
CA PRO A 151 11.08 -12.91 -6.55
C PRO A 151 11.38 -11.46 -6.95
N SER A 152 10.98 -11.04 -8.15
CA SER A 152 11.13 -9.66 -8.62
C SER A 152 9.98 -8.76 -8.17
N PHE A 153 8.89 -9.32 -7.66
CA PHE A 153 7.76 -8.55 -7.16
C PHE A 153 7.82 -8.35 -5.66
N ARG A 154 7.49 -7.14 -5.20
CA ARG A 154 7.34 -6.83 -3.78
C ARG A 154 6.09 -6.00 -3.52
N LEU A 155 5.28 -6.47 -2.58
CA LEU A 155 4.01 -5.88 -2.16
C LEU A 155 4.04 -5.61 -0.66
N ILE A 156 3.77 -4.38 -0.25
CA ILE A 156 3.63 -3.98 1.16
C ILE A 156 2.16 -3.65 1.43
N LEU A 157 1.55 -4.37 2.38
CA LEU A 157 0.14 -4.19 2.73
C LEU A 157 -0.01 -3.31 3.99
N PHE A 158 -0.93 -2.35 3.91
CA PHE A 158 -1.35 -1.49 5.02
C PHE A 158 -2.85 -1.55 5.21
N THR A 159 -3.31 -1.61 6.46
CA THR A 159 -4.73 -1.80 6.79
C THR A 159 -5.24 -0.77 7.79
N LEU A 160 -6.53 -0.44 7.68
CA LEU A 160 -7.31 0.24 8.71
C LEU A 160 -8.25 -0.73 9.49
N ASP A 161 -8.00 -2.03 9.41
CA ASP A 161 -8.76 -3.05 10.15
C ASP A 161 -7.82 -3.99 10.93
N GLU A 162 -7.58 -3.68 12.22
CA GLU A 162 -6.71 -4.47 13.10
C GLU A 162 -7.18 -5.93 13.25
N SER A 163 -8.47 -6.22 13.00
CA SER A 163 -8.99 -7.60 13.06
C SER A 163 -8.42 -8.53 11.99
N THR A 164 -7.80 -7.94 10.95
CA THR A 164 -7.15 -8.69 9.87
C THR A 164 -5.70 -9.07 10.19
N TYR A 165 -5.07 -8.47 11.20
CA TYR A 165 -3.64 -8.69 11.51
C TYR A 165 -3.29 -10.17 11.65
N SER A 166 -3.88 -10.85 12.65
CA SER A 166 -3.61 -12.27 12.90
C SER A 166 -4.43 -13.21 12.02
N ARG A 167 -5.61 -12.76 11.57
CA ARG A 167 -6.56 -13.58 10.80
C ARG A 167 -6.15 -13.76 9.33
N GLU A 168 -5.58 -12.74 8.71
CA GLU A 168 -5.32 -12.72 7.27
C GLU A 168 -3.93 -12.21 6.91
N LEU A 169 -3.54 -11.03 7.39
CA LEU A 169 -2.31 -10.36 6.96
C LEU A 169 -1.06 -11.14 7.34
N ALA A 170 -0.92 -11.55 8.61
CA ALA A 170 0.25 -12.28 9.06
C ALA A 170 0.37 -13.69 8.40
N PRO A 171 -0.71 -14.48 8.27
CA PRO A 171 -0.66 -15.73 7.48
C PRO A 171 -0.28 -15.52 6.01
N LEU A 172 -0.79 -14.47 5.36
CA LEU A 172 -0.45 -14.16 3.96
C LEU A 172 1.04 -13.78 3.83
N ALA A 173 1.54 -12.89 4.69
CA ALA A 173 2.94 -12.45 4.70
C ALA A 173 3.90 -13.58 5.09
N GLY A 174 3.50 -14.46 6.00
CA GLY A 174 4.27 -15.64 6.37
C GLY A 174 4.35 -16.72 5.27
N HIS A 175 3.56 -16.60 4.19
CA HIS A 175 3.51 -17.58 3.11
C HIS A 175 4.06 -17.06 1.77
N TYR A 176 3.60 -15.90 1.30
CA TYR A 176 3.93 -15.39 -0.03
C TYR A 176 5.27 -14.63 -0.01
N PRO A 177 6.30 -15.08 -0.75
CA PRO A 177 7.63 -14.44 -0.74
C PRO A 177 7.62 -12.95 -1.12
N ALA A 178 6.69 -12.54 -1.99
CA ALA A 178 6.59 -11.15 -2.43
C ALA A 178 5.98 -10.21 -1.38
N LEU A 179 5.34 -10.73 -0.31
CA LEU A 179 4.46 -9.95 0.55
C LEU A 179 5.13 -9.56 1.87
N LEU A 180 5.08 -8.27 2.19
CA LEU A 180 5.49 -7.69 3.46
C LEU A 180 4.33 -6.93 4.12
N LEU A 181 4.43 -6.74 5.43
CA LEU A 181 3.48 -5.93 6.21
C LEU A 181 4.04 -4.54 6.50
N GLY A 182 3.27 -3.53 6.11
CA GLY A 182 3.52 -2.14 6.48
C GLY A 182 3.28 -1.87 7.96
N ALA A 183 3.82 -0.77 8.46
CA ALA A 183 3.58 -0.32 9.82
C ALA A 183 2.08 -0.09 10.11
N PRO A 184 1.66 -0.07 11.40
CA PRO A 184 0.33 0.36 11.80
C PRO A 184 0.00 1.73 11.18
N TRP A 185 -1.08 1.80 10.42
CA TRP A 185 -1.38 2.95 9.58
C TRP A 185 -2.40 3.89 10.23
N TRP A 186 -2.21 5.20 10.01
CA TRP A 186 -3.15 6.26 10.33
C TRP A 186 -3.59 6.27 11.80
N PHE A 187 -4.82 5.84 12.12
CA PHE A 187 -5.34 5.81 13.49
C PHE A 187 -4.58 4.83 14.40
N PHE A 188 -3.90 3.86 13.80
CA PHE A 188 -3.13 2.85 14.53
C PHE A 188 -1.64 3.19 14.64
N ASP A 189 -1.17 4.26 13.98
CA ASP A 189 0.15 4.87 14.23
C ASP A 189 0.15 5.58 15.60
N SER A 190 0.14 4.75 16.65
CA SER A 190 0.04 5.15 18.04
C SER A 190 0.69 4.09 18.94
N PRO A 191 1.12 4.43 20.17
CA PRO A 191 1.80 3.47 21.05
C PRO A 191 1.02 2.18 21.30
N LEU A 192 -0.31 2.26 21.42
CA LEU A 192 -1.16 1.09 21.65
C LEU A 192 -1.45 0.32 20.36
N GLY A 193 -1.60 1.00 19.22
CA GLY A 193 -1.78 0.34 17.92
C GLY A 193 -0.52 -0.42 17.51
N MET A 194 0.66 0.19 17.68
CA MET A 194 1.95 -0.46 17.45
C MET A 194 2.15 -1.71 18.30
N ARG A 195 1.76 -1.69 19.58
CA ARG A 195 1.85 -2.89 20.44
C ARG A 195 0.91 -3.99 19.94
N ARG A 196 -0.37 -3.67 19.68
CA ARG A 196 -1.34 -4.65 19.17
C ARG A 196 -0.89 -5.26 17.84
N TYR A 197 -0.33 -4.44 16.96
CA TYR A 197 0.25 -4.90 15.70
C TYR A 197 1.37 -5.91 15.93
N LEU A 198 2.40 -5.54 16.70
CA LEU A 198 3.55 -6.42 16.96
C LEU A 198 3.11 -7.74 17.61
N ASP A 199 2.22 -7.68 18.60
CA ASP A 199 1.66 -8.87 19.27
C ASP A 199 0.85 -9.75 18.29
N ALA A 200 0.08 -9.15 17.39
CA ALA A 200 -0.83 -9.89 16.49
C ALA A 200 -0.15 -10.45 15.23
N VAL A 201 0.92 -9.83 14.73
CA VAL A 201 1.54 -10.22 13.45
C VAL A 201 2.80 -11.05 13.60
N VAL A 202 3.65 -10.76 14.60
CA VAL A 202 5.01 -11.31 14.64
C VAL A 202 5.03 -12.82 14.88
N GLU A 203 4.06 -13.36 15.62
CA GLU A 203 3.99 -14.81 15.88
C GLU A 203 3.86 -15.66 14.60
N THR A 204 3.23 -15.13 13.55
CA THR A 204 3.05 -15.84 12.27
C THR A 204 3.96 -15.31 11.16
N ALA A 205 4.07 -14.00 11.01
CA ALA A 205 4.86 -13.40 9.95
C ALA A 205 6.35 -13.33 10.29
N GLY A 206 6.72 -13.24 11.58
CA GLY A 206 8.07 -12.87 12.00
C GLY A 206 8.40 -11.40 11.70
N ILE A 207 9.46 -10.88 12.31
CA ILE A 207 9.86 -9.47 12.10
C ILE A 207 10.42 -9.21 10.71
N TYR A 208 10.95 -10.24 10.04
CA TYR A 208 11.60 -10.10 8.74
C TYR A 208 10.63 -10.02 7.55
N ASN A 209 9.34 -10.29 7.79
CA ASN A 209 8.26 -10.02 6.83
C ASN A 209 7.57 -8.67 7.09
N LEU A 210 8.14 -7.81 7.94
CA LEU A 210 7.68 -6.43 8.14
C LEU A 210 8.52 -5.46 7.29
N ALA A 211 7.92 -4.34 6.92
CA ALA A 211 8.56 -3.31 6.07
C ALA A 211 9.21 -2.15 6.87
N GLY A 212 9.35 -2.29 8.19
CA GLY A 212 9.83 -1.20 9.06
C GLY A 212 8.75 -0.15 9.33
N PHE A 213 9.14 1.11 9.49
CA PHE A 213 8.24 2.21 9.86
C PHE A 213 8.39 3.43 8.94
N ASN A 214 7.24 4.02 8.57
CA ASN A 214 7.09 5.29 7.88
C ASN A 214 6.15 6.20 8.67
N ASP A 215 6.38 7.51 8.61
CA ASP A 215 5.64 8.50 9.41
C ASP A 215 4.29 8.95 8.81
N ASP A 216 4.08 8.75 7.51
CA ASP A 216 2.87 9.09 6.75
C ASP A 216 2.28 10.48 7.09
N THR A 217 3.15 11.49 7.19
CA THR A 217 2.76 12.82 7.67
C THR A 217 3.02 13.92 6.65
N ARG A 218 2.08 14.88 6.57
CA ARG A 218 2.35 16.19 5.93
C ARG A 218 3.13 17.14 6.87
N ALA A 219 3.18 16.84 8.17
CA ALA A 219 3.78 17.71 9.18
C ALA A 219 5.27 17.39 9.38
N PHE A 220 6.15 18.04 8.62
CA PHE A 220 7.61 17.83 8.64
C PHE A 220 8.22 17.79 10.05
N ALA A 221 7.79 18.69 10.95
CA ALA A 221 8.30 18.75 12.32
C ALA A 221 7.94 17.51 13.18
N SER A 222 6.94 16.72 12.76
CA SER A 222 6.53 15.49 13.46
C SER A 222 7.37 14.26 13.11
N ILE A 223 8.13 14.29 12.00
CA ILE A 223 8.93 13.15 11.53
C ILE A 223 9.85 12.59 12.65
N PRO A 224 10.73 13.38 13.30
CA PRO A 224 11.61 12.82 14.33
C PRO A 224 10.83 12.27 15.53
N ALA A 225 9.72 12.90 15.90
CA ALA A 225 8.89 12.46 17.03
C ALA A 225 8.20 11.11 16.75
N ARG A 226 7.62 10.94 15.55
CA ARG A 226 6.96 9.69 15.15
C ARG A 226 7.94 8.51 15.10
N HIS A 227 9.11 8.73 14.50
CA HIS A 227 10.16 7.71 14.51
C HIS A 227 10.66 7.38 15.92
N ASP A 228 10.78 8.36 16.82
CA ASP A 228 11.14 8.10 18.22
C ASP A 228 10.08 7.27 18.94
N VAL A 229 8.79 7.52 18.70
CA VAL A 229 7.69 6.71 19.24
C VAL A 229 7.80 5.26 18.77
N TRP A 230 7.94 5.02 17.46
CA TRP A 230 8.13 3.67 16.93
C TRP A 230 9.30 2.94 17.59
N ARG A 231 10.47 3.60 17.67
CA ARG A 231 11.69 3.03 18.28
C ARG A 231 11.50 2.69 19.75
N ARG A 232 10.81 3.54 20.51
CA ARG A 232 10.55 3.28 21.94
C ARG A 232 9.58 2.12 22.12
N VAL A 233 8.52 2.07 21.33
CA VAL A 233 7.50 1.02 21.44
C VAL A 233 8.07 -0.33 21.01
N SER A 234 8.86 -0.39 19.94
CA SER A 234 9.51 -1.62 19.49
C SER A 234 10.54 -2.13 20.50
N CYS A 235 11.37 -1.25 21.07
CA CYS A 235 12.30 -1.62 22.13
C CYS A 235 11.59 -2.09 23.41
N ASP A 236 10.50 -1.44 23.83
CA ASP A 236 9.72 -1.89 24.98
C ASP A 236 9.08 -3.27 24.73
N TRP A 237 8.55 -3.49 23.52
CA TRP A 237 8.00 -4.78 23.12
C TRP A 237 9.06 -5.89 23.15
N LEU A 238 10.25 -5.64 22.59
CA LEU A 238 11.39 -6.57 22.63
C LEU A 238 11.86 -6.83 24.06
N ALA A 239 11.98 -5.80 24.90
CA ALA A 239 12.35 -5.97 26.31
C ALA A 239 11.33 -6.86 27.04
N GLY A 240 10.04 -6.71 26.75
CA GLY A 240 9.00 -7.61 27.25
C GLY A 240 9.21 -9.06 26.82
N MET A 241 9.64 -9.31 25.57
CA MET A 241 9.95 -10.66 25.08
C MET A 241 11.18 -11.27 25.77
N VAL A 242 12.24 -10.47 25.99
CA VAL A 242 13.42 -10.89 26.76
C VAL A 242 13.05 -11.26 28.19
N VAL A 243 12.31 -10.41 28.91
CA VAL A 243 11.90 -10.66 30.30
C VAL A 243 11.05 -11.93 30.44
N ARG A 244 10.27 -12.28 29.41
CA ARG A 244 9.48 -13.53 29.37
C ARG A 244 10.28 -14.76 28.95
N GLY A 245 11.52 -14.60 28.51
CA GLY A 245 12.36 -15.67 27.96
C GLY A 245 11.88 -16.17 26.59
N VAL A 246 11.22 -15.32 25.80
CA VAL A 246 10.76 -15.64 24.43
C VAL A 246 11.89 -15.45 23.42
N ILE A 247 12.75 -14.46 23.64
CA ILE A 247 13.96 -14.19 22.85
C ILE A 247 15.15 -13.99 23.80
N ASP A 248 16.36 -14.20 23.29
CA ASP A 248 17.58 -13.99 24.04
C ASP A 248 17.94 -12.50 24.15
N GLU A 249 18.60 -12.11 25.24
CA GLU A 249 19.05 -10.73 25.47
C GLU A 249 20.04 -10.26 24.40
N GLU A 250 20.81 -11.19 23.83
CA GLU A 250 21.81 -10.92 22.80
C GLU A 250 21.19 -10.61 21.43
N ASP A 251 20.00 -11.16 21.13
CA ASP A 251 19.29 -10.97 19.85
C ASP A 251 18.51 -9.64 19.80
N ALA A 252 17.99 -9.19 20.95
CA ALA A 252 17.12 -8.03 21.02
C ALA A 252 17.73 -6.73 20.44
N PRO A 253 19.03 -6.41 20.64
CA PRO A 253 19.67 -5.26 20.00
C PRO A 253 19.69 -5.33 18.47
N GLU A 254 19.90 -6.51 17.90
CA GLU A 254 19.86 -6.71 16.44
C GLU A 254 18.44 -6.49 15.92
N MET A 255 17.45 -7.13 16.55
CA MET A 255 16.03 -6.96 16.19
C MET A 255 15.59 -5.49 16.30
N ALA A 256 16.06 -4.75 17.31
CA ALA A 256 15.77 -3.33 17.46
C ALA A 256 16.34 -2.49 16.31
N ARG A 257 17.58 -2.77 15.88
CA ARG A 257 18.19 -2.13 14.71
C ARG A 257 17.42 -2.46 13.43
N GLU A 258 16.96 -3.69 13.30
CA GLU A 258 16.17 -4.15 12.16
C GLU A 258 14.84 -3.41 12.07
N LEU A 259 14.08 -3.34 13.17
CA LEU A 259 12.83 -2.59 13.26
C LEU A 259 13.01 -1.08 13.04
N ALA A 260 14.16 -0.51 13.44
CA ALA A 260 14.40 0.93 13.33
C ALA A 260 14.95 1.38 11.97
N TYR A 261 15.58 0.49 11.20
CA TYR A 261 16.36 0.87 10.01
C TYR A 261 16.47 -0.25 8.96
N GLY A 262 16.93 -1.44 9.36
CA GLY A 262 17.31 -2.50 8.43
C GLY A 262 16.15 -3.00 7.57
N LEU A 263 14.99 -3.26 8.19
CA LEU A 263 13.79 -3.72 7.49
C LEU A 263 13.29 -2.71 6.47
N ALA A 264 13.23 -1.42 6.84
CA ALA A 264 12.81 -0.37 5.91
C ALA A 264 13.77 -0.28 4.71
N LYS A 265 15.09 -0.27 4.94
CA LYS A 265 16.03 -0.23 3.81
C LYS A 265 15.84 -1.43 2.89
N ARG A 266 15.81 -2.64 3.44
CA ARG A 266 15.62 -3.87 2.64
C ARG A 266 14.30 -3.88 1.91
N ALA A 267 13.20 -3.53 2.57
CA ALA A 267 11.86 -3.54 1.98
C ALA A 267 11.80 -2.63 0.74
N TYR A 268 12.45 -1.46 0.79
CA TYR A 268 12.47 -0.46 -0.28
C TYR A 268 13.71 -0.52 -1.19
N GLY A 269 14.59 -1.51 -1.04
CA GLY A 269 15.79 -1.69 -1.87
C GLY A 269 16.82 -0.57 -1.73
N LEU A 270 16.91 0.05 -0.55
CA LEU A 270 17.78 1.21 -0.27
C LEU A 270 19.15 0.83 0.32
N ASP A 271 19.38 -0.45 0.56
CA ASP A 271 20.56 -1.06 1.17
C ASP A 271 21.82 -1.02 0.31
N GLY A 272 21.69 -0.68 -0.98
CA GLY A 272 22.78 -0.60 -1.96
C GLY A 272 23.68 0.64 -1.89
N ASP A 273 23.29 1.71 -1.18
CA ASP A 273 24.10 2.93 -1.05
C ASP A 273 24.35 3.27 0.43
N ALA A 274 25.61 3.05 0.85
CA ALA A 274 26.27 3.64 2.02
C ALA A 274 27.77 3.78 1.74
#